data_AF-A0AAV4FUL8-F1
#
_entry.id   AF-A0AAV4FUL8-F1
#
_cell.length_a   1.000
_cell.length_b   1.000
_cell.length_c   1.000
_cell.angle_alpha   90.00
_cell.angle_beta   90.00
_cell.angle_gamma   90.00
#
_symmetry.space_group_name_H-M   'P 1'
#
loop_
_entity.id
_entity.type
_entity.pdbx_description
1 polymer ?
#
loop_
_entity_poly.entity_id
_entity_poly.type
_entity_poly.pdbx_seq_one_letter_code
_entity_poly.pdbx_strand_id
1 'polypeptide(L)'
;MSVKGSSEKTNIRYFFPKDPAKGGAKFSFIRKKKDAIEEVPVAENKLKKWRTGESSKGYARTKFHSEKIKAREKVFEKVAEKSARAELLCAEEEGTLEGEKTYQITQNDIRGSADEATQQKIFDLRLNQFGPYRLDYTRNGRHLLIGGAKGHVAAFDWQTKGLHCEINVMETVADVKWLHQETMFAVAQKKNVFIYDNQGIELHCLKHLDSALRLEFLPYHFLLVSAGAKGYLSYLDVSVGQEVSGICTKQGRLDILTVNPQSAIVHLGHPNGIVSLWTPNMKEPAAKILCHASCLRDVAVDVSGNYMATSGMDRRLKIFDLRTYKELSRFQYNKRQCPGKLDFSQKGILAVSRENVVELYKDMTNQAYRPEKPYLYHRCDKLVQDIMFCPYEDVLGIGHGWGFSSIVVPGAGEPNFDALEANPFQSKAQRKQTEVRMLLDKFLKPSKIDFTPRHKMKGGSKAGKVEQRKKGVQEQHLRAAVRDIVRTKQKEGRLNKSNSWRAGLPEGVSSLQRLKKKSA
;
A
#
# COMPACT_ATOMS: atom_id res chain seq x y z
N MET A 1 -3.43 -30.77 -26.51
CA MET A 1 -4.15 -30.54 -27.79
C MET A 1 -3.24 -29.73 -28.69
N SER A 2 -2.89 -30.24 -29.87
CA SER A 2 -1.84 -29.68 -30.72
C SER A 2 -2.28 -28.36 -31.36
N VAL A 3 -1.50 -27.30 -31.15
CA VAL A 3 -1.61 -26.08 -31.96
C VAL A 3 -0.71 -26.27 -33.18
N LYS A 4 -1.33 -26.49 -34.34
CA LYS A 4 -0.64 -26.47 -35.64
C LYS A 4 -0.18 -25.04 -35.91
N GLY A 5 1.13 -24.80 -35.86
CA GLY A 5 1.72 -23.53 -36.29
C GLY A 5 1.65 -23.42 -37.82
N SER A 6 0.77 -22.54 -38.32
CA SER A 6 0.79 -22.08 -39.71
C SER A 6 1.84 -20.97 -39.83
N SER A 7 3.06 -21.33 -40.23
CA SER A 7 4.08 -20.37 -40.64
C SER A 7 3.73 -19.80 -42.02
N GLU A 8 2.83 -18.81 -42.07
CA GLU A 8 2.68 -17.98 -43.27
C GLU A 8 3.92 -17.09 -43.41
N LYS A 9 4.87 -17.55 -44.24
CA LYS A 9 6.00 -16.74 -44.68
C LYS A 9 5.44 -15.52 -45.42
N THR A 10 5.51 -14.35 -44.78
CA THR A 10 5.28 -13.07 -45.42
C THR A 10 6.37 -12.86 -46.47
N ASN A 11 6.08 -13.25 -47.72
CA ASN A 11 6.97 -12.99 -48.85
C ASN A 11 7.05 -11.48 -49.10
N ILE A 12 8.09 -10.85 -48.56
CA ILE A 12 8.52 -9.51 -48.96
C ILE A 12 9.14 -9.65 -50.36
N ARG A 13 8.38 -9.30 -51.40
CA ARG A 13 8.94 -9.20 -52.76
C ARG A 13 9.66 -7.86 -52.91
N TYR A 14 10.97 -7.92 -53.04
CA TYR A 14 11.79 -6.78 -53.48
C TYR A 14 11.61 -6.60 -54.98
N PHE A 15 10.99 -5.50 -55.40
CA PHE A 15 11.03 -5.07 -56.80
C PHE A 15 12.29 -4.25 -57.01
N PHE A 16 13.29 -4.85 -57.65
CA PHE A 16 14.41 -4.12 -58.22
C PHE A 16 13.94 -3.47 -59.53
N PRO A 17 14.02 -2.13 -59.67
CA PRO A 17 13.81 -1.50 -60.96
C PRO A 17 14.92 -1.96 -61.92
N LYS A 18 14.55 -2.38 -63.13
CA LYS A 18 15.52 -2.51 -64.22
C LYS A 18 15.91 -1.09 -64.64
N ASP A 19 17.20 -0.82 -64.64
CA ASP A 19 17.92 0.37 -65.15
C ASP A 19 18.27 1.48 -64.13
N PRO A 20 19.58 1.73 -63.88
CA PRO A 20 20.06 2.75 -62.93
C PRO A 20 20.26 4.15 -63.56
N ALA A 21 19.77 4.42 -64.77
CA ALA A 21 20.21 5.59 -65.55
C ALA A 21 19.24 6.78 -65.64
N LYS A 22 18.04 6.74 -65.04
CA LYS A 22 17.12 7.89 -65.07
C LYS A 22 16.34 8.08 -63.77
N GLY A 23 16.73 9.08 -62.99
CA GLY A 23 15.89 9.77 -62.01
C GLY A 23 15.62 9.02 -60.71
N GLY A 24 15.93 9.67 -59.58
CA GLY A 24 15.88 9.10 -58.22
C GLY A 24 14.66 8.23 -57.90
N ALA A 25 14.93 6.99 -57.50
CA ALA A 25 13.92 6.06 -57.02
C ALA A 25 13.26 6.60 -55.75
N LYS A 26 12.01 7.07 -55.84
CA LYS A 26 11.16 7.31 -54.68
C LYS A 26 10.68 5.97 -54.14
N PHE A 27 11.29 5.50 -53.04
CA PHE A 27 10.77 4.37 -52.27
C PHE A 27 9.42 4.78 -51.65
N SER A 28 8.32 4.42 -52.28
CA SER A 28 6.99 4.56 -51.68
C SER A 28 6.69 3.31 -50.85
N PHE A 29 6.75 3.43 -49.52
CA PHE A 29 6.24 2.41 -48.60
C PHE A 29 4.70 2.40 -48.65
N ILE A 30 4.11 1.63 -49.56
CA ILE A 30 2.68 1.33 -49.52
C ILE A 30 2.50 0.21 -48.48
N ARG A 31 2.19 0.58 -47.23
CA ARG A 31 1.65 -0.37 -46.25
C ARG A 31 0.34 -0.92 -46.83
N LYS A 32 0.32 -2.20 -47.24
CA LYS A 32 -0.95 -2.91 -47.47
C LYS A 32 -1.83 -2.67 -46.24
N LYS A 33 -3.09 -2.29 -46.45
CA LYS A 33 -4.11 -2.23 -45.39
C LYS A 33 -4.01 -3.57 -44.65
N LYS A 34 -3.58 -3.51 -43.40
CA LYS A 34 -3.39 -4.69 -42.54
C LYS A 34 -4.63 -5.56 -42.65
N ASP A 35 -4.45 -6.83 -42.96
CA ASP A 35 -5.42 -7.85 -42.58
C ASP A 35 -5.76 -7.57 -41.11
N ALA A 36 -7.04 -7.40 -40.80
CA ALA A 36 -7.47 -7.10 -39.46
C ALA A 36 -7.00 -8.25 -38.58
N ILE A 37 -5.92 -8.05 -37.83
CA ILE A 37 -5.40 -9.03 -36.90
C ILE A 37 -6.55 -9.25 -35.91
N GLU A 38 -7.19 -10.42 -36.00
CA GLU A 38 -8.23 -10.79 -35.03
C GLU A 38 -7.60 -10.76 -33.66
N GLU A 39 -8.04 -9.82 -32.83
CA GLU A 39 -7.44 -9.63 -31.54
C GLU A 39 -7.89 -10.78 -30.63
N VAL A 40 -6.95 -11.64 -30.25
CA VAL A 40 -7.21 -12.75 -29.33
C VAL A 40 -7.82 -12.21 -28.03
N PRO A 41 -8.92 -12.79 -27.54
CA PRO A 41 -9.54 -12.36 -26.28
C PRO A 41 -8.58 -12.60 -25.11
N VAL A 42 -8.50 -11.61 -24.22
CA VAL A 42 -7.62 -11.66 -23.05
C VAL A 42 -8.24 -12.55 -21.96
N ALA A 43 -7.42 -13.35 -21.28
CA ALA A 43 -7.87 -14.19 -20.17
C ALA A 43 -8.54 -13.37 -19.04
N GLU A 44 -9.67 -13.88 -18.52
CA GLU A 44 -10.48 -13.16 -17.52
C GLU A 44 -9.72 -12.81 -16.22
N ASN A 45 -8.76 -13.65 -15.80
CA ASN A 45 -7.98 -13.41 -14.59
C ASN A 45 -7.09 -12.16 -14.72
N LYS A 46 -6.45 -11.96 -15.88
CA LYS A 46 -5.65 -10.76 -16.16
C LYS A 46 -6.55 -9.52 -16.22
N LEU A 47 -7.75 -9.66 -16.80
CA LEU A 47 -8.70 -8.58 -16.93
C LEU A 47 -9.27 -8.13 -15.57
N LYS A 48 -9.43 -9.04 -14.60
CA LYS A 48 -9.82 -8.70 -13.21
C LYS A 48 -8.78 -7.84 -12.49
N LYS A 49 -7.48 -8.03 -12.74
CA LYS A 49 -6.40 -7.24 -12.15
C LYS A 49 -6.49 -5.76 -12.53
N TRP A 50 -6.77 -5.48 -13.80
CA TRP A 50 -6.84 -4.12 -14.34
C TRP A 50 -8.22 -3.46 -14.22
N ARG A 51 -9.26 -4.21 -13.84
CA ARG A 51 -10.56 -3.66 -13.48
C ARG A 51 -10.49 -2.99 -12.11
N THR A 52 -10.04 -1.74 -12.10
CA THR A 52 -10.00 -0.92 -10.88
C THR A 52 -11.37 -0.32 -10.57
N GLY A 53 -11.95 -0.70 -9.43
CA GLY A 53 -13.17 -0.10 -8.88
C GLY A 53 -14.45 -0.92 -9.09
N GLU A 54 -15.50 -0.56 -8.35
CA GLU A 54 -16.82 -1.17 -8.52
C GLU A 54 -17.49 -0.60 -9.78
N SER A 55 -18.08 -1.49 -10.59
CA SER A 55 -18.99 -1.07 -11.66
C SER A 55 -20.07 -0.18 -11.07
N SER A 56 -20.26 1.01 -11.61
CA SER A 56 -21.31 1.95 -11.17
C SER A 56 -22.69 1.38 -11.49
N LYS A 57 -23.21 0.50 -10.63
CA LYS A 57 -24.62 0.03 -10.65
C LYS A 57 -25.58 1.11 -10.15
N GLY A 58 -25.31 2.37 -10.49
CA GLY A 58 -26.16 3.50 -10.15
C GLY A 58 -27.25 3.66 -11.21
N TYR A 59 -28.51 3.62 -10.81
CA TYR A 59 -29.62 4.03 -11.69
C TYR A 59 -29.49 5.53 -11.99
N ALA A 60 -29.13 5.86 -13.22
CA ALA A 60 -29.14 7.24 -13.69
C ALA A 60 -30.60 7.70 -13.87
N ARG A 61 -30.97 8.82 -13.24
CA ARG A 61 -32.32 9.40 -13.32
C ARG A 61 -32.71 9.90 -14.72
N THR A 62 -31.73 10.20 -15.57
CA THR A 62 -31.97 10.73 -16.92
C THR A 62 -31.24 9.91 -17.97
N LYS A 63 -31.81 9.84 -19.18
CA LYS A 63 -31.24 9.10 -20.32
C LYS A 63 -29.82 9.57 -20.66
N PHE A 64 -29.59 10.88 -20.67
CA PHE A 64 -28.26 11.48 -20.90
C PHE A 64 -27.20 10.98 -19.92
N HIS A 65 -27.51 10.95 -18.61
CA HIS A 65 -26.57 10.46 -17.61
C HIS A 65 -26.34 8.94 -17.74
N SER A 66 -27.38 8.17 -18.11
CA SER A 66 -27.25 6.74 -18.37
C SER A 66 -26.33 6.44 -19.55
N GLU A 67 -26.43 7.22 -20.64
CA GLU A 67 -25.57 7.10 -21.82
C GLU A 67 -24.13 7.51 -21.50
N LYS A 68 -23.92 8.57 -20.70
CA LYS A 68 -22.60 9.00 -20.25
C LYS A 68 -21.91 7.95 -19.37
N ILE A 69 -22.65 7.28 -18.48
CA ILE A 69 -22.12 6.18 -17.66
C ILE A 69 -21.72 5.01 -18.56
N LYS A 70 -22.60 4.58 -19.46
CA LYS A 70 -22.29 3.49 -20.42
C LYS A 70 -21.08 3.80 -21.30
N ALA A 71 -20.95 5.04 -21.78
CA ALA A 71 -19.80 5.46 -22.57
C ALA A 71 -18.50 5.38 -21.74
N ARG A 72 -18.56 5.82 -20.48
CA ARG A 72 -17.42 5.74 -19.56
C ARG A 72 -17.03 4.29 -19.23
N GLU A 73 -18.01 3.42 -18.98
CA GLU A 73 -17.81 1.99 -18.74
C GLU A 73 -17.13 1.31 -19.94
N LYS A 74 -17.56 1.62 -21.16
CA LYS A 74 -16.89 1.14 -22.38
C LYS A 74 -15.44 1.61 -22.50
N VAL A 75 -15.14 2.84 -22.10
CA VAL A 75 -13.75 3.35 -22.07
C VAL A 75 -12.94 2.59 -21.03
N PHE A 76 -13.46 2.38 -19.83
CA PHE A 76 -12.76 1.62 -18.79
C PHE A 76 -12.48 0.17 -19.19
N GLU A 77 -13.44 -0.50 -19.83
CA GLU A 77 -13.26 -1.85 -20.33
C GLU A 77 -12.16 -1.91 -21.41
N LYS A 78 -12.19 -1.00 -22.38
CA LYS A 78 -11.12 -0.89 -23.39
C LYS A 78 -9.76 -0.59 -22.80
N VAL A 79 -9.69 0.25 -21.75
CA VAL A 79 -8.44 0.55 -21.05
C VAL A 79 -7.94 -0.71 -20.33
N ALA A 80 -8.80 -1.41 -19.60
CA ALA A 80 -8.44 -2.65 -18.91
C ALA A 80 -7.95 -3.73 -19.89
N GLU A 81 -8.61 -3.90 -21.03
CA GLU A 81 -8.17 -4.82 -22.10
C GLU A 81 -6.80 -4.43 -22.66
N LYS A 82 -6.59 -3.14 -22.96
CA LYS A 82 -5.30 -2.65 -23.47
C LYS A 82 -4.17 -2.82 -22.46
N SER A 83 -4.40 -2.50 -21.18
CA SER A 83 -3.41 -2.69 -20.12
C SER A 83 -3.09 -4.16 -19.91
N ALA A 84 -4.10 -5.05 -19.91
CA ALA A 84 -3.88 -6.48 -19.79
C ALA A 84 -3.12 -7.07 -20.99
N ARG A 85 -3.29 -6.50 -22.19
CA ARG A 85 -2.47 -6.85 -23.36
C ARG A 85 -1.05 -6.32 -23.26
N ALA A 86 -0.84 -5.16 -22.66
CA ALA A 86 0.49 -4.59 -22.46
C ALA A 86 1.37 -5.47 -21.55
N GLU A 87 0.78 -6.29 -20.66
CA GLU A 87 1.53 -7.29 -19.88
C GLU A 87 2.24 -8.34 -20.76
N LEU A 88 1.84 -8.53 -22.03
CA LEU A 88 2.57 -9.39 -22.97
C LEU A 88 3.92 -8.80 -23.39
N LEU A 89 4.15 -7.50 -23.15
CA LEU A 89 5.40 -6.81 -23.45
C LEU A 89 6.39 -6.86 -22.28
N CYS A 90 5.99 -7.45 -21.14
CA CYS A 90 6.91 -7.71 -20.04
C CYS A 90 8.03 -8.65 -20.51
N ALA A 91 9.28 -8.23 -20.33
CA ALA A 91 10.44 -8.92 -20.89
C ALA A 91 10.94 -10.04 -19.98
N GLU A 92 10.83 -9.84 -18.66
CA GLU A 92 11.42 -10.73 -17.67
C GLU A 92 10.35 -11.64 -17.03
N GLU A 93 10.76 -12.87 -16.73
CA GLU A 93 9.93 -13.86 -16.04
C GLU A 93 10.16 -13.82 -14.53
N GLU A 94 9.21 -14.35 -13.77
CA GLU A 94 9.32 -14.42 -12.31
C GLU A 94 10.22 -15.57 -11.89
N GLY A 95 11.13 -15.30 -10.95
CA GLY A 95 11.91 -16.34 -10.31
C GLY A 95 11.01 -17.33 -9.58
N THR A 96 11.29 -18.62 -9.72
CA THR A 96 10.58 -19.66 -8.98
C THR A 96 11.54 -20.73 -8.52
N LEU A 97 11.22 -21.34 -7.39
CA LEU A 97 11.93 -22.50 -6.87
C LEU A 97 10.88 -23.60 -6.67
N GLU A 98 10.91 -24.58 -7.56
CA GLU A 98 9.99 -25.72 -7.55
C GLU A 98 10.69 -26.95 -6.98
N GLY A 99 10.06 -27.59 -6.00
CA GLY A 99 10.58 -28.81 -5.39
C GLY A 99 9.68 -29.32 -4.26
N GLU A 100 9.71 -30.62 -3.98
CA GLU A 100 8.84 -31.22 -2.96
C GLU A 100 9.14 -30.73 -1.53
N LYS A 101 10.39 -30.30 -1.27
CA LYS A 101 10.85 -29.80 0.04
C LYS A 101 11.74 -28.57 -0.11
N THR A 102 11.15 -27.48 -0.60
CA THR A 102 11.84 -26.20 -0.85
C THR A 102 12.60 -25.66 0.37
N TYR A 103 12.09 -25.89 1.58
CA TYR A 103 12.72 -25.46 2.83
C TYR A 103 14.02 -26.18 3.21
N GLN A 104 14.38 -27.29 2.55
CA GLN A 104 15.65 -27.99 2.83
C GLN A 104 16.81 -27.44 1.99
N ILE A 105 16.50 -26.65 0.96
CA ILE A 105 17.49 -26.13 0.03
C ILE A 105 18.32 -25.05 0.73
N THR A 106 19.64 -25.22 0.69
CA THR A 106 20.58 -24.28 1.31
C THR A 106 20.98 -23.19 0.31
N GLN A 107 21.53 -22.08 0.82
CA GLN A 107 22.03 -21.00 -0.03
C GLN A 107 23.23 -21.43 -0.87
N ASN A 108 23.99 -22.43 -0.44
CA ASN A 108 25.08 -23.00 -1.24
C ASN A 108 24.54 -23.77 -2.44
N ASP A 109 23.41 -24.48 -2.28
CA ASP A 109 22.76 -25.19 -3.38
C ASP A 109 22.21 -24.20 -4.41
N ILE A 110 21.54 -23.13 -3.94
CA ILE A 110 21.05 -22.05 -4.81
C ILE A 110 22.22 -21.40 -5.56
N ARG A 111 23.31 -21.08 -4.87
CA ARG A 111 24.53 -20.54 -5.48
C ARG A 111 25.09 -21.49 -6.55
N GLY A 112 25.10 -22.80 -6.33
CA GLY A 112 25.57 -23.78 -7.32
C GLY A 112 24.69 -23.86 -8.58
N SER A 113 23.40 -23.58 -8.46
CA SER A 113 22.44 -23.61 -9.58
C SER A 113 22.24 -22.28 -10.31
N ALA A 114 22.56 -21.16 -9.66
CA ALA A 114 22.29 -19.83 -10.19
C ALA A 114 23.39 -19.36 -11.16
N ASP A 115 23.05 -18.36 -11.97
CA ASP A 115 23.98 -17.65 -12.85
C ASP A 115 24.99 -16.81 -12.03
N GLU A 116 26.15 -16.50 -12.64
CA GLU A 116 27.25 -15.82 -11.95
C GLU A 116 26.83 -14.46 -11.35
N ALA A 117 25.93 -13.71 -12.01
CA ALA A 117 25.44 -12.44 -11.49
C ALA A 117 24.65 -12.64 -10.20
N THR A 118 23.75 -13.63 -10.15
CA THR A 118 23.00 -13.97 -8.92
C THR A 118 23.91 -14.56 -7.83
N GLN A 119 24.93 -15.34 -8.20
CA GLN A 119 25.91 -15.86 -7.25
C GLN A 119 26.68 -14.75 -6.52
N GLN A 120 27.03 -13.67 -7.22
CA GLN A 120 27.75 -12.53 -6.66
C GLN A 120 26.93 -11.72 -5.65
N LYS A 121 25.59 -11.78 -5.74
CA LYS A 121 24.64 -11.15 -4.82
C LYS A 121 24.54 -11.85 -3.47
N ILE A 122 24.89 -13.14 -3.42
CA ILE A 122 25.00 -13.90 -2.17
C ILE A 122 26.35 -13.55 -1.55
N PHE A 123 26.36 -12.81 -0.45
CA PHE A 123 27.60 -12.49 0.28
C PHE A 123 27.31 -12.13 1.73
N ASP A 124 28.34 -12.31 2.56
CA ASP A 124 28.32 -11.97 3.99
C ASP A 124 29.39 -10.92 4.29
N LEU A 125 29.01 -9.85 4.99
CA LEU A 125 29.89 -8.84 5.54
C LEU A 125 30.08 -9.11 7.03
N ARG A 126 31.28 -9.53 7.42
CA ARG A 126 31.64 -9.83 8.81
C ARG A 126 32.16 -8.57 9.52
N LEU A 127 31.27 -7.89 10.23
CA LEU A 127 31.52 -6.67 10.99
C LEU A 127 31.29 -6.93 12.49
N ASN A 128 32.31 -7.43 13.19
CA ASN A 128 32.15 -7.95 14.55
C ASN A 128 32.13 -6.86 15.64
N GLN A 129 32.59 -5.65 15.34
CA GLN A 129 32.89 -4.64 16.36
C GLN A 129 31.66 -3.81 16.75
N PHE A 130 30.85 -3.38 15.78
CA PHE A 130 29.83 -2.33 15.96
C PHE A 130 28.37 -2.80 15.89
N GLY A 131 28.14 -4.12 15.85
CA GLY A 131 26.78 -4.68 15.78
C GLY A 131 25.96 -4.50 17.07
N PRO A 132 24.65 -4.81 17.02
CA PRO A 132 23.90 -5.33 15.88
C PRO A 132 23.62 -4.30 14.78
N TYR A 133 23.42 -4.77 13.55
CA TYR A 133 23.19 -3.92 12.38
C TYR A 133 21.72 -3.86 11.96
N ARG A 134 21.25 -2.66 11.64
CA ARG A 134 20.02 -2.41 10.89
C ARG A 134 20.33 -2.02 9.45
N LEU A 135 19.36 -2.19 8.58
CA LEU A 135 19.56 -2.03 7.14
C LEU A 135 18.38 -1.32 6.49
N ASP A 136 18.66 -0.60 5.41
CA ASP A 136 17.65 0.00 4.56
C ASP A 136 18.13 0.02 3.10
N TYR A 137 17.29 -0.50 2.21
CA TYR A 137 17.50 -0.41 0.77
C TYR A 137 16.83 0.84 0.22
N THR A 138 17.49 1.47 -0.75
CA THR A 138 16.84 2.50 -1.57
C THR A 138 15.63 1.93 -2.30
N ARG A 139 14.65 2.78 -2.61
CA ARG A 139 13.45 2.39 -3.37
C ARG A 139 13.76 1.71 -4.70
N ASN A 140 14.84 2.10 -5.36
CA ASN A 140 15.30 1.51 -6.62
C ASN A 140 16.02 0.15 -6.43
N GLY A 141 16.31 -0.25 -5.18
CA GLY A 141 17.03 -1.46 -4.84
C GLY A 141 18.53 -1.44 -5.20
N ARG A 142 19.10 -0.28 -5.55
CA ARG A 142 20.51 -0.19 -5.99
C ARG A 142 21.49 -0.01 -4.85
N HIS A 143 21.18 0.88 -3.91
CA HIS A 143 22.05 1.20 -2.79
C HIS A 143 21.50 0.65 -1.48
N LEU A 144 22.42 0.24 -0.62
CA LEU A 144 22.19 -0.30 0.70
C LEU A 144 22.84 0.61 1.73
N LEU A 145 22.14 0.78 2.84
CA LEU A 145 22.60 1.52 3.99
C LEU A 145 22.52 0.62 5.21
N ILE A 146 23.60 0.59 5.98
CA ILE A 146 23.71 -0.24 7.17
C ILE A 146 24.15 0.64 8.35
N GLY A 147 23.48 0.48 9.49
CA GLY A 147 23.79 1.15 10.74
C GLY A 147 24.01 0.17 11.88
N GLY A 148 25.22 0.14 12.42
CA GLY A 148 25.58 -0.60 13.62
C GLY A 148 25.18 0.16 14.88
N ALA A 149 24.61 -0.55 15.84
CA ALA A 149 24.10 0.04 17.09
C ALA A 149 25.15 0.82 17.91
N LYS A 150 26.46 0.61 17.66
CA LYS A 150 27.55 1.32 18.35
C LYS A 150 28.10 2.55 17.61
N GLY A 151 27.55 2.92 16.44
CA GLY A 151 27.92 4.16 15.74
C GLY A 151 28.44 4.00 14.32
N HIS A 152 28.75 2.79 13.88
CA HIS A 152 29.21 2.54 12.51
C HIS A 152 28.04 2.71 11.53
N VAL A 153 28.19 3.56 10.51
CA VAL A 153 27.21 3.74 9.45
C VAL A 153 27.93 3.66 8.11
N ALA A 154 27.42 2.83 7.21
CA ALA A 154 27.99 2.64 5.88
C ALA A 154 26.90 2.66 4.80
N ALA A 155 27.13 3.45 3.75
CA ALA A 155 26.28 3.56 2.57
C ALA A 155 27.09 3.09 1.36
N PHE A 156 26.56 2.12 0.59
CA PHE A 156 27.27 1.57 -0.56
C PHE A 156 26.30 1.03 -1.62
N ASP A 157 26.78 0.97 -2.86
CA ASP A 157 26.14 0.19 -3.91
C ASP A 157 26.49 -1.28 -3.68
N TRP A 158 25.49 -2.07 -3.33
CA TRP A 158 25.71 -3.45 -2.92
C TRP A 158 25.93 -4.41 -4.10
N GLN A 159 25.56 -4.01 -5.32
CA GLN A 159 25.79 -4.82 -6.52
C GLN A 159 27.21 -4.64 -7.04
N THR A 160 27.64 -3.38 -7.19
CA THR A 160 29.02 -3.09 -7.60
C THR A 160 30.00 -3.24 -6.45
N LYS A 161 29.51 -3.34 -5.21
CA LYS A 161 30.27 -3.37 -3.96
C LYS A 161 31.10 -2.09 -3.75
N GLY A 162 30.68 -1.00 -4.41
CA GLY A 162 31.30 0.31 -4.33
C GLY A 162 30.80 1.07 -3.10
N LEU A 163 31.71 1.42 -2.20
CA LEU A 163 31.41 2.23 -1.02
C LEU A 163 31.19 3.69 -1.41
N HIS A 164 30.06 4.29 -0.98
CA HIS A 164 29.85 5.74 -1.08
C HIS A 164 30.48 6.43 0.12
N CYS A 165 30.12 5.94 1.31
CA CYS A 165 30.50 6.55 2.58
C CYS A 165 30.60 5.49 3.67
N GLU A 166 31.59 5.65 4.53
CA GLU A 166 31.71 4.97 5.81
C GLU A 166 32.08 6.00 6.87
N ILE A 167 31.25 6.09 7.92
CA ILE A 167 31.44 6.99 9.03
C ILE A 167 31.24 6.26 10.35
N ASN A 168 31.89 6.77 11.39
CA ASN A 168 31.65 6.34 12.75
C ASN A 168 31.16 7.54 13.58
N VAL A 169 29.88 7.49 13.94
CA VAL A 169 29.17 8.54 14.68
C VAL A 169 29.55 8.55 16.17
N MET A 170 30.19 7.48 16.68
CA MET A 170 30.59 7.34 18.08
C MET A 170 29.43 7.44 19.10
N GLU A 171 28.19 7.39 18.63
CA GLU A 171 26.98 7.33 19.44
C GLU A 171 26.17 6.07 19.09
N THR A 172 25.17 5.76 19.92
CA THR A 172 24.27 4.66 19.63
C THR A 172 23.34 5.02 18.49
N VAL A 173 23.39 4.23 17.41
CA VAL A 173 22.45 4.36 16.29
C VAL A 173 21.25 3.49 16.57
N ALA A 174 20.08 4.12 16.70
CA ALA A 174 18.83 3.42 16.81
C ALA A 174 18.44 2.88 15.44
N ASP A 175 18.26 3.75 14.43
CA ASP A 175 17.73 3.39 13.12
C ASP A 175 18.38 4.17 12.00
N VAL A 176 18.28 3.66 10.77
CA VAL A 176 18.81 4.34 9.59
C VAL A 176 17.81 4.20 8.44
N LYS A 177 17.60 5.28 7.68
CA LYS A 177 16.67 5.30 6.56
C LYS A 177 17.16 6.19 5.42
N TRP A 178 17.06 5.71 4.19
CA TRP A 178 17.19 6.53 3.00
C TRP A 178 16.03 7.52 2.88
N LEU A 179 16.28 8.64 2.22
CA LEU A 179 15.25 9.61 1.88
C LEU A 179 14.72 9.31 0.46
N HIS A 180 14.56 10.32 -0.38
CA HIS A 180 14.05 10.15 -1.75
C HIS A 180 15.09 9.59 -2.72
N GLN A 181 16.38 9.76 -2.41
CA GLN A 181 17.50 9.33 -3.25
C GLN A 181 18.66 8.82 -2.42
N GLU A 182 19.62 8.19 -3.10
CA GLU A 182 20.94 7.81 -2.59
C GLU A 182 21.83 9.00 -2.17
N THR A 183 21.37 10.24 -2.40
CA THR A 183 22.12 11.45 -2.04
C THR A 183 22.03 11.75 -0.56
N MET A 184 20.95 11.38 0.12
CA MET A 184 20.75 11.74 1.52
C MET A 184 20.10 10.61 2.30
N PHE A 185 20.56 10.45 3.53
CA PHE A 185 19.99 9.49 4.47
C PHE A 185 19.89 10.07 5.87
N ALA A 186 18.92 9.57 6.63
CA ALA A 186 18.67 9.93 8.00
C ALA A 186 19.17 8.84 8.95
N VAL A 187 19.88 9.25 10.00
CA VAL A 187 20.37 8.38 11.07
C VAL A 187 19.74 8.85 12.38
N ALA A 188 19.01 7.96 13.05
CA ALA A 188 18.53 8.19 14.40
C ALA A 188 19.65 7.87 15.38
N GLN A 189 20.32 8.91 15.88
CA GLN A 189 21.33 8.77 16.93
C GLN A 189 20.66 8.70 18.31
N LYS A 190 21.47 8.76 19.38
CA LYS A 190 20.98 8.61 20.76
C LYS A 190 19.97 9.68 21.15
N LYS A 191 20.25 10.94 20.79
CA LYS A 191 19.41 12.09 21.17
C LYS A 191 18.59 12.61 20.01
N ASN A 192 19.21 12.87 18.86
CA ASN A 192 18.53 13.53 17.74
C ASN A 192 18.66 12.70 16.48
N VAL A 193 17.80 13.01 15.50
CA VAL A 193 17.95 12.51 14.14
C VAL A 193 18.88 13.44 13.37
N PHE A 194 19.83 12.87 12.65
CA PHE A 194 20.75 13.59 11.78
C PHE A 194 20.49 13.20 10.33
N ILE A 195 20.65 14.15 9.42
CA ILE A 195 20.63 13.91 7.98
C ILE A 195 22.05 14.09 7.46
N TYR A 196 22.50 13.10 6.69
CA TYR A 196 23.82 13.06 6.07
C TYR A 196 23.70 13.13 4.55
N ASP A 197 24.73 13.67 3.92
CA ASP A 197 24.96 13.57 2.48
C ASP A 197 25.53 12.19 2.10
N ASN A 198 25.61 11.88 0.80
CA ASN A 198 26.17 10.64 0.28
C ASN A 198 27.64 10.42 0.62
N GLN A 199 28.38 11.50 0.89
CA GLN A 199 29.78 11.48 1.36
C GLN A 199 29.91 11.30 2.88
N GLY A 200 28.80 11.29 3.63
CA GLY A 200 28.83 11.20 5.09
C GLY A 200 29.00 12.54 5.81
N ILE A 201 28.82 13.66 5.11
CA ILE A 201 28.85 14.99 5.70
C ILE A 201 27.50 15.25 6.39
N GLU A 202 27.54 15.73 7.63
CA GLU A 202 26.35 16.13 8.38
C GLU A 202 25.72 17.38 7.77
N LEU A 203 24.49 17.26 7.28
CA LEU A 203 23.72 18.37 6.73
C LEU A 203 22.88 19.04 7.83
N HIS A 204 22.12 18.23 8.57
CA HIS A 204 21.14 18.73 9.55
C HIS A 204 21.12 17.92 10.84
N CYS A 205 20.95 18.61 11.96
CA CYS A 205 20.64 18.03 13.27
C CYS A 205 19.22 18.42 13.66
N LEU A 206 18.30 17.45 13.65
CA LEU A 206 16.88 17.67 13.88
C LEU A 206 16.57 17.59 15.38
N LYS A 207 16.74 18.71 16.08
CA LYS A 207 16.55 18.81 17.55
C LYS A 207 15.11 18.55 18.01
N HIS A 208 14.11 18.75 17.15
CA HIS A 208 12.71 18.48 17.48
C HIS A 208 12.40 16.98 17.53
N LEU A 209 13.20 16.17 16.83
CA LEU A 209 13.06 14.72 16.77
C LEU A 209 13.89 14.04 17.86
N ASP A 210 13.51 14.27 19.12
CA ASP A 210 14.22 13.72 20.28
C ASP A 210 13.97 12.21 20.45
N SER A 211 15.06 11.47 20.64
CA SER A 211 15.12 10.06 21.00
C SER A 211 14.30 9.16 20.05
N ALA A 212 14.49 9.36 18.75
CA ALA A 212 13.88 8.55 17.69
C ALA A 212 14.39 7.10 17.75
N LEU A 213 13.47 6.13 17.71
CA LEU A 213 13.76 4.71 17.76
C LEU A 213 13.61 4.02 16.40
N ARG A 214 12.67 4.54 15.60
CA ARG A 214 12.40 4.12 14.23
C ARG A 214 12.15 5.31 13.32
N LEU A 215 12.60 5.19 12.09
CA LEU A 215 12.43 6.15 11.01
C LEU A 215 11.78 5.46 9.80
N GLU A 216 10.84 6.14 9.17
CA GLU A 216 10.27 5.70 7.89
C GLU A 216 10.09 6.90 6.97
N PHE A 217 10.37 6.72 5.68
CA PHE A 217 10.26 7.80 4.70
C PHE A 217 9.09 7.55 3.75
N LEU A 218 8.28 8.59 3.55
CA LEU A 218 7.14 8.62 2.64
C LEU A 218 7.56 9.27 1.31
N PRO A 219 7.93 8.49 0.27
CA PRO A 219 8.63 9.02 -0.90
C PRO A 219 7.78 9.99 -1.73
N TYR A 220 6.49 9.74 -1.88
CA TYR A 220 5.60 10.61 -2.67
C TYR A 220 5.23 11.93 -1.97
N HIS A 221 5.38 11.97 -0.64
CA HIS A 221 5.00 13.13 0.16
C HIS A 221 6.22 13.92 0.67
N PHE A 222 7.42 13.36 0.55
CA PHE A 222 8.67 13.88 1.13
C PHE A 222 8.57 14.05 2.66
N LEU A 223 7.86 13.14 3.33
CA LEU A 223 7.72 13.17 4.78
C LEU A 223 8.63 12.11 5.42
N LEU A 224 9.52 12.54 6.31
CA LEU A 224 10.23 11.68 7.23
C LEU A 224 9.37 11.53 8.49
N VAL A 225 8.97 10.28 8.76
CA VAL A 225 8.24 9.91 9.96
C VAL A 225 9.22 9.41 10.99
N SER A 226 9.16 9.96 12.19
CA SER A 226 9.97 9.53 13.32
C SER A 226 9.09 9.11 14.48
N ALA A 227 9.42 7.95 15.05
CA ALA A 227 8.76 7.38 16.21
C ALA A 227 9.71 7.44 17.41
N GLY A 228 9.36 8.26 18.41
CA GLY A 228 10.19 8.51 19.58
C GLY A 228 9.93 7.58 20.77
N ALA A 229 10.92 7.46 21.65
CA ALA A 229 10.83 6.68 22.88
C ALA A 229 9.74 7.18 23.86
N LYS A 230 9.42 8.47 23.81
CA LYS A 230 8.41 9.12 24.66
C LYS A 230 6.97 8.97 24.14
N GLY A 231 6.74 8.19 23.07
CA GLY A 231 5.40 8.06 22.48
C GLY A 231 5.02 9.18 21.53
N TYR A 232 6.00 9.95 21.07
CA TYR A 232 5.84 11.06 20.15
C TYR A 232 6.05 10.57 18.71
N LEU A 233 5.07 10.81 17.85
CA LEU A 233 5.12 10.55 16.42
C LEU A 233 5.20 11.90 15.70
N SER A 234 6.25 12.11 14.94
CA SER A 234 6.51 13.38 14.25
C SER A 234 6.61 13.15 12.75
N TYR A 235 5.98 14.03 11.98
CA TYR A 235 6.05 14.08 10.53
C TYR A 235 6.85 15.32 10.13
N LEU A 236 8.03 15.12 9.57
CA LEU A 236 8.90 16.18 9.08
C LEU A 236 8.87 16.23 7.57
N ASP A 237 8.59 17.39 6.98
CA ASP A 237 8.77 17.61 5.56
C ASP A 237 10.24 17.85 5.25
N VAL A 238 10.87 16.92 4.51
CA VAL A 238 12.29 16.97 4.19
C VAL A 238 12.60 18.06 3.16
N SER A 239 11.67 18.33 2.25
CA SER A 239 11.91 19.32 1.18
C SER A 239 11.83 20.76 1.68
N VAL A 240 10.96 21.03 2.67
CA VAL A 240 10.78 22.37 3.26
C VAL A 240 11.57 22.51 4.56
N GLY A 241 11.87 21.40 5.25
CA GLY A 241 12.54 21.38 6.55
C GLY A 241 11.62 21.74 7.72
N GLN A 242 10.30 21.69 7.55
CA GLN A 242 9.33 22.06 8.58
C GLN A 242 8.58 20.83 9.09
N GLU A 243 8.34 20.80 10.41
CA GLU A 243 7.48 19.78 11.02
C GLU A 243 6.03 20.03 10.64
N VAL A 244 5.41 19.04 10.00
CA VAL A 244 4.02 19.07 9.55
C VAL A 244 3.09 18.79 10.72
N SER A 245 3.39 17.74 11.48
CA SER A 245 2.60 17.37 12.64
C SER A 245 3.40 16.58 13.66
N GLY A 246 3.19 16.93 14.92
CA GLY A 246 3.71 16.22 16.08
C GLY A 246 2.56 15.68 16.93
N ILE A 247 2.48 14.37 17.06
CA ILE A 247 1.34 13.65 17.62
C ILE A 247 1.79 12.82 18.82
N CYS A 248 1.21 13.10 19.98
CA CYS A 248 1.41 12.29 21.18
C CYS A 248 0.42 11.11 21.20
N THR A 249 0.94 9.90 21.01
CA THR A 249 0.12 8.68 20.89
C THR A 249 -0.46 8.21 22.22
N LYS A 250 0.12 8.63 23.35
CA LYS A 250 -0.28 8.27 24.74
C LYS A 250 -0.32 6.77 25.02
N GLN A 251 0.43 5.96 24.26
CA GLN A 251 0.41 4.49 24.35
C GLN A 251 1.79 3.88 24.64
N GLY A 252 2.73 4.70 25.12
CA GLY A 252 4.06 4.28 25.56
C GLY A 252 5.13 4.41 24.49
N ARG A 253 6.19 3.62 24.61
CA ARG A 253 7.36 3.61 23.73
C ARG A 253 7.01 3.06 22.34
N LEU A 254 7.50 3.73 21.29
CA LEU A 254 7.24 3.36 19.89
C LEU A 254 8.48 2.67 19.29
N ASP A 255 8.59 1.36 19.49
CA ASP A 255 9.68 0.56 18.92
C ASP A 255 9.39 0.07 17.49
N ILE A 256 8.14 0.18 17.03
CA ILE A 256 7.65 -0.39 15.78
C ILE A 256 6.91 0.67 14.99
N LEU A 257 7.37 0.88 13.77
CA LEU A 257 6.86 1.85 12.81
C LEU A 257 6.92 1.20 11.43
N THR A 258 5.81 1.21 10.71
CA THR A 258 5.78 0.86 9.28
C THR A 258 4.81 1.75 8.54
N VAL A 259 5.02 1.89 7.24
CA VAL A 259 4.15 2.67 6.36
C VAL A 259 3.42 1.73 5.42
N ASN A 260 2.16 2.01 5.15
CA ASN A 260 1.45 1.40 4.04
C ASN A 260 1.89 2.07 2.72
N PRO A 261 2.57 1.37 1.80
CA PRO A 261 3.10 1.98 0.58
C PRO A 261 2.03 2.60 -0.32
N GLN A 262 0.82 2.04 -0.35
CA GLN A 262 -0.26 2.51 -1.21
C GLN A 262 -1.01 3.71 -0.63
N SER A 263 -1.23 3.73 0.69
CA SER A 263 -2.08 4.75 1.33
C SER A 263 -1.30 5.83 2.08
N ALA A 264 0.02 5.67 2.24
CA ALA A 264 0.87 6.55 3.02
C ALA A 264 0.48 6.66 4.52
N ILE A 265 -0.32 5.72 5.01
CA ILE A 265 -0.77 5.66 6.41
C ILE A 265 0.29 4.94 7.23
N VAL A 266 0.58 5.52 8.39
CA VAL A 266 1.59 5.00 9.32
C VAL A 266 0.95 4.03 10.29
N HIS A 267 1.51 2.82 10.39
CA HIS A 267 1.12 1.79 11.34
C HIS A 267 2.12 1.79 12.51
N LEU A 268 1.62 2.08 13.71
CA LEU A 268 2.39 2.05 14.94
C LEU A 268 2.04 0.83 15.78
N GLY A 269 3.05 0.04 16.13
CA GLY A 269 2.91 -1.07 17.06
C GLY A 269 3.15 -0.62 18.49
N HIS A 270 2.19 -0.90 19.38
CA HIS A 270 2.28 -0.52 20.80
C HIS A 270 2.64 -1.71 21.69
N PRO A 271 3.25 -1.46 22.87
CA PRO A 271 3.53 -2.50 23.87
C PRO A 271 2.26 -3.24 24.36
N ASN A 272 1.07 -2.66 24.18
CA ASN A 272 -0.20 -3.27 24.58
C ASN A 272 -0.76 -4.28 23.56
N GLY A 273 -0.02 -4.61 22.50
CA GLY A 273 -0.47 -5.54 21.45
C GLY A 273 -1.46 -4.94 20.45
N ILE A 274 -1.64 -3.61 20.50
CA ILE A 274 -2.49 -2.84 19.60
C ILE A 274 -1.63 -2.23 18.50
N VAL A 275 -2.07 -2.34 17.25
CA VAL A 275 -1.56 -1.56 16.13
C VAL A 275 -2.50 -0.38 15.91
N SER A 276 -1.98 0.85 15.90
CA SER A 276 -2.76 2.04 15.57
C SER A 276 -2.32 2.66 14.26
N LEU A 277 -3.31 3.12 13.49
CA LEU A 277 -3.13 3.72 12.18
C LEU A 277 -3.19 5.24 12.31
N TRP A 278 -2.20 5.92 11.76
CA TRP A 278 -2.02 7.35 11.90
C TRP A 278 -1.91 8.04 10.55
N THR A 279 -2.52 9.21 10.48
CA THR A 279 -2.37 10.15 9.38
C THR A 279 -1.92 11.49 9.95
N PRO A 280 -1.13 12.29 9.22
CA PRO A 280 -0.68 13.59 9.73
C PRO A 280 -1.84 14.58 9.94
N ASN A 281 -3.00 14.34 9.33
CA ASN A 281 -4.18 15.21 9.40
C ASN A 281 -4.98 15.02 10.70
N MET A 282 -4.87 13.86 11.35
CA MET A 282 -5.68 13.51 12.52
C MET A 282 -4.79 13.40 13.75
N LYS A 283 -5.14 14.13 14.82
CA LYS A 283 -4.47 14.02 16.13
C LYS A 283 -4.84 12.75 16.89
N GLU A 284 -5.95 12.12 16.52
CA GLU A 284 -6.38 10.82 17.04
C GLU A 284 -6.09 9.74 15.98
N PRO A 285 -5.84 8.48 16.40
CA PRO A 285 -5.56 7.41 15.46
C PRO A 285 -6.80 7.10 14.62
N ALA A 286 -6.61 6.97 13.32
CA ALA A 286 -7.65 6.69 12.35
C ALA A 286 -8.32 5.33 12.59
N ALA A 287 -7.53 4.32 13.01
CA ALA A 287 -8.02 3.03 13.45
C ALA A 287 -7.11 2.44 14.53
N LYS A 288 -7.67 1.55 15.36
CA LYS A 288 -6.93 0.73 16.32
C LYS A 288 -7.32 -0.73 16.13
N ILE A 289 -6.32 -1.60 15.96
CA ILE A 289 -6.49 -3.03 15.73
C ILE A 289 -5.82 -3.76 16.89
N LEU A 290 -6.60 -4.48 17.69
CA LEU A 290 -6.05 -5.35 18.72
C LEU A 290 -5.54 -6.63 18.05
N CYS A 291 -4.22 -6.73 17.91
CA CYS A 291 -3.61 -7.83 17.17
C CYS A 291 -3.25 -8.97 18.13
N HIS A 292 -2.53 -8.65 19.21
CA HIS A 292 -1.99 -9.60 20.18
C HIS A 292 -2.42 -9.25 21.60
N ALA A 293 -2.40 -10.24 22.50
CA ALA A 293 -2.63 -10.02 23.92
C ALA A 293 -1.36 -9.52 24.65
N SER A 294 -0.20 -9.66 24.02
CA SER A 294 1.11 -9.27 24.53
C SER A 294 1.71 -8.14 23.70
N CYS A 295 2.90 -7.67 24.08
CA CYS A 295 3.69 -6.73 23.28
C CYS A 295 3.90 -7.22 21.84
N LEU A 296 3.73 -6.31 20.89
CA LEU A 296 4.11 -6.50 19.50
C LEU A 296 5.64 -6.48 19.38
N ARG A 297 6.18 -7.21 18.41
CA ARG A 297 7.61 -7.23 18.06
C ARG A 297 7.88 -6.52 16.74
N ASP A 298 7.00 -6.72 15.77
CA ASP A 298 7.05 -6.01 14.51
C ASP A 298 5.71 -6.04 13.78
N VAL A 299 5.60 -5.18 12.77
CA VAL A 299 4.46 -5.08 11.86
C VAL A 299 5.04 -4.93 10.47
N ALA A 300 4.50 -5.62 9.47
CA ALA A 300 4.83 -5.41 8.07
C ALA A 300 3.56 -5.23 7.24
N VAL A 301 3.63 -4.41 6.20
CA VAL A 301 2.50 -4.15 5.29
C VAL A 301 2.89 -4.56 3.89
N ASP A 302 1.98 -5.24 3.21
CA ASP A 302 2.17 -5.65 1.82
C ASP A 302 2.24 -4.42 0.88
N VAL A 303 2.99 -4.52 -0.21
CA VAL A 303 3.14 -3.45 -1.21
C VAL A 303 1.80 -3.07 -1.83
N SER A 304 0.88 -4.04 -1.97
CA SER A 304 -0.48 -3.79 -2.43
C SER A 304 -1.32 -2.97 -1.45
N GLY A 305 -0.86 -2.78 -0.21
CA GLY A 305 -1.53 -2.05 0.85
C GLY A 305 -2.76 -2.73 1.45
N ASN A 306 -3.06 -3.97 1.03
CA ASN A 306 -4.27 -4.69 1.43
C ASN A 306 -4.08 -5.60 2.65
N TYR A 307 -2.85 -6.06 2.89
CA TYR A 307 -2.55 -7.03 3.94
C TYR A 307 -1.52 -6.49 4.92
N MET A 308 -1.63 -6.90 6.18
CA MET A 308 -0.69 -6.56 7.25
C MET A 308 -0.35 -7.81 8.04
N ALA A 309 0.94 -8.06 8.26
CA ALA A 309 1.43 -9.11 9.15
C ALA A 309 1.89 -8.49 10.47
N THR A 310 1.60 -9.16 11.58
CA THR A 310 1.99 -8.72 12.92
C THR A 310 2.62 -9.88 13.69
N SER A 311 3.74 -9.60 14.34
CA SER A 311 4.43 -10.53 15.23
C SER A 311 4.29 -10.09 16.69
N GLY A 312 4.00 -11.04 17.57
CA GLY A 312 3.82 -10.80 19.00
C GLY A 312 4.73 -11.64 19.88
N MET A 313 4.99 -11.15 21.09
CA MET A 313 5.62 -11.91 22.18
C MET A 313 4.77 -13.11 22.65
N ASP A 314 3.52 -13.20 22.22
CA ASP A 314 2.62 -14.34 22.42
C ASP A 314 2.96 -15.54 21.52
N ARG A 315 4.06 -15.43 20.74
CA ARG A 315 4.57 -16.45 19.81
C ARG A 315 3.59 -16.72 18.67
N ARG A 316 2.79 -15.71 18.32
CA ARG A 316 1.86 -15.78 17.20
C ARG A 316 2.30 -14.81 16.12
N LEU A 317 2.16 -15.26 14.90
CA LEU A 317 2.16 -14.42 13.71
C LEU A 317 0.72 -14.36 13.22
N LYS A 318 0.22 -13.15 13.00
CA LYS A 318 -1.15 -12.94 12.51
C LYS A 318 -1.12 -12.11 11.25
N ILE A 319 -2.04 -12.41 10.35
CA ILE A 319 -2.22 -11.66 9.10
C ILE A 319 -3.62 -11.08 9.09
N PHE A 320 -3.70 -9.80 8.74
CA PHE A 320 -4.92 -9.02 8.71
C PHE A 320 -5.18 -8.51 7.30
N ASP A 321 -6.45 -8.50 6.90
CA ASP A 321 -6.90 -7.74 5.74
C ASP A 321 -7.20 -6.31 6.19
N LEU A 322 -6.47 -5.32 5.67
CA LEU A 322 -6.65 -3.90 6.00
C LEU A 322 -7.91 -3.29 5.39
N ARG A 323 -8.55 -3.94 4.41
CA ARG A 323 -9.82 -3.45 3.84
C ARG A 323 -11.00 -3.75 4.75
N THR A 324 -10.94 -4.88 5.46
CA THR A 324 -12.01 -5.36 6.36
C THR A 324 -11.63 -5.31 7.83
N TYR A 325 -10.36 -5.10 8.16
CA TYR A 325 -9.75 -5.15 9.49
C TYR A 325 -9.99 -6.47 10.24
N LYS A 326 -10.04 -7.58 9.49
CA LYS A 326 -10.24 -8.93 10.06
C LYS A 326 -8.96 -9.75 9.97
N GLU A 327 -8.77 -10.61 10.96
CA GLU A 327 -7.72 -11.63 10.98
C GLU A 327 -8.02 -12.67 9.89
N LEU A 328 -7.10 -12.86 8.96
CA LEU A 328 -7.17 -13.82 7.86
C LEU A 328 -6.55 -15.16 8.26
N SER A 329 -5.36 -15.10 8.84
CA SER A 329 -4.59 -16.27 9.20
C SER A 329 -3.84 -16.03 10.50
N ARG A 330 -3.60 -17.13 11.20
CA ARG A 330 -2.88 -17.17 12.46
C ARG A 330 -1.93 -18.36 12.42
N PHE A 331 -0.68 -18.07 12.66
CA PHE A 331 0.37 -19.06 12.84
C PHE A 331 0.87 -18.99 14.28
N GLN A 332 0.99 -20.15 14.92
CA GLN A 332 1.45 -20.25 16.30
C GLN A 332 2.72 -21.09 16.33
N TYR A 333 3.79 -20.51 16.84
CA TYR A 333 5.07 -21.20 16.98
C TYR A 333 5.09 -22.07 18.25
N ASN A 334 5.61 -23.28 18.11
CA ASN A 334 5.77 -24.23 19.22
C ASN A 334 7.07 -23.94 19.99
N LYS A 335 7.02 -23.99 21.34
CA LYS A 335 8.09 -23.77 22.35
C LYS A 335 8.96 -22.50 22.19
N ARG A 336 8.95 -21.66 23.25
CA ARG A 336 9.87 -20.55 23.65
C ARG A 336 10.40 -19.56 22.59
N GLN A 337 10.07 -19.67 21.33
CA GLN A 337 10.58 -18.80 20.27
C GLN A 337 9.50 -17.84 19.80
N CYS A 338 9.83 -16.55 19.79
CA CYS A 338 8.94 -15.48 19.35
C CYS A 338 9.38 -15.01 17.95
N PRO A 339 8.44 -14.76 17.02
CA PRO A 339 8.75 -14.09 15.77
C PRO A 339 9.25 -12.66 16.09
N GLY A 340 10.36 -12.28 15.45
CA GLY A 340 10.99 -10.98 15.57
C GLY A 340 10.48 -10.02 14.51
N LYS A 341 11.41 -9.55 13.67
CA LYS A 341 11.19 -8.71 12.50
C LYS A 341 10.46 -9.42 11.36
N LEU A 342 9.67 -8.64 10.64
CA LEU A 342 8.85 -9.05 9.50
C LEU A 342 9.10 -8.12 8.32
N ASP A 343 9.08 -8.67 7.11
CA ASP A 343 9.03 -7.86 5.89
C ASP A 343 8.25 -8.57 4.77
N PHE A 344 7.59 -7.80 3.91
CA PHE A 344 6.89 -8.30 2.73
C PHE A 344 7.67 -7.98 1.47
N SER A 345 7.86 -8.99 0.63
CA SER A 345 8.39 -8.79 -0.71
C SER A 345 7.34 -8.20 -1.65
N GLN A 346 7.76 -7.65 -2.79
CA GLN A 346 6.86 -7.09 -3.81
C GLN A 346 5.86 -8.11 -4.37
N LYS A 347 6.22 -9.41 -4.34
CA LYS A 347 5.36 -10.54 -4.75
C LYS A 347 4.55 -11.15 -3.60
N GLY A 348 4.63 -10.59 -2.39
CA GLY A 348 3.86 -11.04 -1.24
C GLY A 348 4.47 -12.24 -0.49
N ILE A 349 5.76 -12.54 -0.69
CA ILE A 349 6.49 -13.44 0.20
C ILE A 349 6.70 -12.73 1.53
N LEU A 350 6.36 -13.39 2.64
CA LEU A 350 6.57 -12.87 3.99
C LEU A 350 7.86 -13.44 4.57
N ALA A 351 8.81 -12.57 4.90
CA ALA A 351 9.98 -12.94 5.67
C ALA A 351 9.71 -12.79 7.17
N VAL A 352 10.12 -13.78 7.95
CA VAL A 352 9.98 -13.81 9.41
C VAL A 352 11.32 -14.17 10.03
N SER A 353 11.89 -13.27 10.84
CA SER A 353 13.01 -13.63 11.70
C SER A 353 12.53 -14.37 12.94
N ARG A 354 13.28 -15.40 13.32
CA ARG A 354 13.15 -16.15 14.56
C ARG A 354 14.54 -16.28 15.17
N GLU A 355 14.86 -15.42 16.13
CA GLU A 355 16.19 -15.37 16.76
C GLU A 355 17.33 -15.29 15.72
N ASN A 356 18.00 -16.40 15.40
CA ASN A 356 19.06 -16.50 14.41
C ASN A 356 18.63 -17.19 13.11
N VAL A 357 17.35 -17.47 12.93
CA VAL A 357 16.78 -18.15 11.77
C VAL A 357 15.88 -17.17 11.02
N VAL A 358 15.85 -17.28 9.70
CA VAL A 358 14.90 -16.59 8.83
C VAL A 358 14.05 -17.61 8.10
N GLU A 359 12.73 -17.49 8.25
CA GLU A 359 11.72 -18.33 7.63
C GLU A 359 10.95 -17.49 6.63
N LEU A 360 10.83 -17.98 5.40
CA LEU A 360 10.11 -17.30 4.32
C LEU A 360 8.83 -18.07 4.04
N TYR A 361 7.71 -17.36 3.90
CA TYR A 361 6.42 -17.98 3.61
C TYR A 361 5.81 -17.38 2.34
N LYS A 362 5.47 -18.26 1.39
CA LYS A 362 4.77 -17.90 0.15
C LYS A 362 3.25 -18.05 0.35
N ASP A 363 2.47 -17.16 -0.26
CA ASP A 363 0.99 -17.21 -0.32
C ASP A 363 0.25 -17.17 1.02
N MET A 364 0.83 -16.53 2.04
CA MET A 364 0.19 -16.40 3.36
C MET A 364 -1.05 -15.50 3.37
N THR A 365 -1.22 -14.67 2.35
CA THR A 365 -2.34 -13.73 2.19
C THR A 365 -3.59 -14.38 1.61
N ASN A 366 -3.47 -15.59 1.06
CA ASN A 366 -4.59 -16.32 0.49
C ASN A 366 -5.49 -16.90 1.61
N GLN A 367 -6.81 -16.72 1.49
CA GLN A 367 -7.75 -17.26 2.47
C GLN A 367 -7.92 -18.78 2.34
N ALA A 368 -7.80 -19.31 1.12
CA ALA A 368 -8.09 -20.71 0.81
C ALA A 368 -6.94 -21.66 1.13
N TYR A 369 -5.70 -21.16 1.12
CA TYR A 369 -4.51 -21.96 1.30
C TYR A 369 -3.66 -21.37 2.43
N ARG A 370 -3.22 -22.23 3.34
CA ARG A 370 -2.32 -21.84 4.44
C ARG A 370 -1.12 -22.79 4.43
N PRO A 371 0.10 -22.28 4.19
CA PRO A 371 1.28 -23.14 4.19
C PRO A 371 1.59 -23.60 5.62
N GLU A 372 1.73 -24.91 5.81
CA GLU A 372 2.20 -25.48 7.08
C GLU A 372 3.73 -25.37 7.22
N LYS A 373 4.44 -25.37 6.09
CA LYS A 373 5.89 -25.35 6.01
C LYS A 373 6.38 -24.06 5.35
N PRO A 374 7.56 -23.54 5.74
CA PRO A 374 8.14 -22.38 5.07
C PRO A 374 8.52 -22.73 3.62
N TYR A 375 8.55 -21.71 2.78
CA TYR A 375 9.11 -21.76 1.42
C TYR A 375 10.62 -21.96 1.47
N LEU A 376 11.33 -21.17 2.29
CA LEU A 376 12.77 -21.27 2.47
C LEU A 376 13.11 -21.12 3.95
N TYR A 377 14.16 -21.84 4.37
CA TYR A 377 14.68 -21.80 5.72
C TYR A 377 16.16 -21.44 5.68
N HIS A 378 16.55 -20.36 6.34
CA HIS A 378 17.94 -19.92 6.41
C HIS A 378 18.37 -19.71 7.86
N ARG A 379 19.56 -20.21 8.22
CA ARG A 379 20.12 -20.07 9.56
C ARG A 379 21.34 -19.18 9.52
N CYS A 380 21.31 -18.10 10.29
CA CYS A 380 22.41 -17.17 10.50
C CYS A 380 23.25 -17.56 11.73
N ASP A 381 24.48 -17.08 11.77
CA ASP A 381 25.41 -17.31 12.88
C ASP A 381 24.98 -16.59 14.18
N LYS A 382 24.36 -15.42 14.03
CA LYS A 382 23.92 -14.56 15.13
C LYS A 382 22.46 -14.17 15.04
N LEU A 383 21.99 -13.58 16.14
CA LEU A 383 20.65 -13.03 16.25
C LEU A 383 20.44 -11.98 15.16
N VAL A 384 19.33 -12.14 14.45
CA VAL A 384 18.85 -11.24 13.42
C VAL A 384 18.18 -10.05 14.10
N GLN A 385 18.62 -8.85 13.75
CA GLN A 385 18.11 -7.59 14.25
C GLN A 385 17.20 -6.92 13.23
N ASP A 386 17.49 -7.05 11.93
CA ASP A 386 16.66 -6.50 10.88
C ASP A 386 16.64 -7.36 9.62
N ILE A 387 15.56 -7.23 8.86
CA ILE A 387 15.35 -7.92 7.58
C ILE A 387 14.68 -6.94 6.63
N MET A 388 15.13 -6.90 5.37
CA MET A 388 14.43 -6.18 4.31
C MET A 388 14.66 -6.88 2.96
N PHE A 389 13.62 -7.02 2.15
CA PHE A 389 13.75 -7.42 0.76
C PHE A 389 14.36 -6.29 -0.07
N CYS A 390 15.24 -6.66 -1.00
CA CYS A 390 15.70 -5.72 -2.00
C CYS A 390 14.56 -5.48 -3.01
N PRO A 391 14.18 -4.22 -3.29
CA PRO A 391 13.24 -3.93 -4.37
C PRO A 391 13.77 -4.43 -5.72
N TYR A 392 12.87 -4.97 -6.55
CA TYR A 392 13.10 -5.45 -7.93
C TYR A 392 14.07 -6.62 -8.11
N GLU A 393 14.64 -7.15 -7.02
CA GLU A 393 15.55 -8.28 -7.09
C GLU A 393 15.15 -9.39 -6.11
N ASP A 394 15.51 -10.62 -6.44
CA ASP A 394 15.27 -11.81 -5.64
C ASP A 394 16.27 -11.93 -4.47
N VAL A 395 16.41 -10.86 -3.67
CA VAL A 395 17.39 -10.77 -2.59
C VAL A 395 16.72 -10.33 -1.28
N LEU A 396 17.14 -10.96 -0.19
CA LEU A 396 16.80 -10.57 1.17
C LEU A 396 18.06 -10.16 1.92
N GLY A 397 18.09 -8.90 2.38
CA GLY A 397 19.11 -8.42 3.30
C GLY A 397 18.77 -8.79 4.73
N ILE A 398 19.75 -9.32 5.46
CA ILE A 398 19.64 -9.73 6.86
C ILE A 398 20.71 -9.00 7.67
N GLY A 399 20.28 -8.17 8.61
CA GLY A 399 21.15 -7.50 9.57
C GLY A 399 21.24 -8.34 10.84
N HIS A 400 22.43 -8.77 11.20
CA HIS A 400 22.66 -9.61 12.37
C HIS A 400 23.73 -9.02 13.30
N GLY A 401 23.92 -9.64 14.47
CA GLY A 401 24.89 -9.17 15.47
C GLY A 401 26.34 -9.00 14.98
N TRP A 402 26.75 -9.76 13.96
CA TRP A 402 28.12 -9.76 13.42
C TRP A 402 28.26 -9.09 12.04
N GLY A 403 27.30 -8.24 11.64
CA GLY A 403 27.31 -7.60 10.33
C GLY A 403 26.05 -7.86 9.52
N PHE A 404 26.22 -8.14 8.22
CA PHE A 404 25.14 -8.22 7.25
C PHE A 404 25.30 -9.42 6.33
N SER A 405 24.19 -10.10 6.03
CA SER A 405 24.11 -11.21 5.09
C SER A 405 23.11 -10.90 3.99
N SER A 406 23.51 -11.12 2.75
CA SER A 406 22.63 -11.06 1.58
C SER A 406 22.35 -12.48 1.11
N ILE A 407 21.07 -12.88 1.12
CA ILE A 407 20.63 -14.19 0.64
C ILE A 407 19.72 -14.04 -0.56
N VAL A 408 19.72 -15.03 -1.46
CA VAL A 408 18.85 -15.04 -2.63
C VAL A 408 17.57 -15.81 -2.30
N VAL A 409 16.44 -15.22 -2.67
CA VAL A 409 15.09 -15.76 -2.49
C VAL A 409 14.39 -15.71 -3.84
N PRO A 410 14.38 -16.82 -4.60
CA PRO A 410 13.72 -16.84 -5.90
C PRO A 410 12.23 -16.51 -5.79
N GLY A 411 11.76 -15.56 -6.60
CA GLY A 411 10.37 -15.11 -6.65
C GLY A 411 9.98 -14.05 -5.62
N ALA A 412 10.96 -13.36 -5.03
CA ALA A 412 10.72 -12.30 -4.07
C ALA A 412 10.58 -10.91 -4.73
N GLY A 413 11.36 -10.63 -5.77
CA GLY A 413 11.37 -9.36 -6.48
C GLY A 413 10.31 -9.27 -7.57
N GLU A 414 9.91 -8.05 -7.90
CA GLU A 414 9.19 -7.79 -9.14
C GLU A 414 10.17 -7.68 -10.31
N PRO A 415 10.16 -8.62 -11.27
CA PRO A 415 11.17 -8.65 -12.33
C PRO A 415 10.99 -7.51 -13.34
N ASN A 416 9.74 -7.08 -13.56
CA ASN A 416 9.40 -6.03 -14.49
C ASN A 416 9.11 -4.73 -13.73
N PHE A 417 10.14 -3.89 -13.56
CA PHE A 417 10.01 -2.59 -12.91
C PHE A 417 9.45 -1.52 -13.86
N ASP A 418 8.71 -0.55 -13.32
CA ASP A 418 8.35 0.67 -14.07
C ASP A 418 9.50 1.67 -14.00
N ALA A 419 10.17 1.87 -15.13
CA ALA A 419 11.31 2.77 -15.24
C ALA A 419 10.96 4.25 -14.96
N LEU A 420 9.69 4.64 -15.07
CA LEU A 420 9.25 6.00 -14.74
C LEU A 420 9.00 6.19 -13.25
N GLU A 421 8.73 5.12 -12.51
CA GLU A 421 8.47 5.16 -11.07
C GLU A 421 9.78 4.99 -10.28
N ALA A 422 10.48 3.88 -10.49
CA ALA A 422 11.73 3.57 -9.82
C ALA A 422 12.58 2.66 -10.71
N ASN A 423 13.53 3.28 -11.42
CA ASN A 423 14.48 2.56 -12.26
C ASN A 423 15.74 2.17 -11.44
N PRO A 424 16.14 0.89 -11.37
CA PRO A 424 17.39 0.46 -10.75
C PRO A 424 18.66 0.93 -11.48
N PHE A 425 18.57 1.22 -12.79
CA PHE A 425 19.68 1.57 -13.67
C PHE A 425 19.68 3.06 -14.06
N GLN A 426 19.32 3.94 -13.13
CA GLN A 426 19.21 5.38 -13.40
C GLN A 426 20.57 6.00 -13.75
N SER A 427 20.62 6.72 -14.87
CA SER A 427 21.75 7.62 -15.15
C SER A 427 21.71 8.85 -14.24
N LYS A 428 22.84 9.52 -14.06
CA LYS A 428 22.92 10.78 -13.28
C LYS A 428 21.96 11.86 -13.81
N ALA A 429 21.73 11.92 -15.12
CA ALA A 429 20.80 12.88 -15.72
C ALA A 429 19.34 12.54 -15.41
N GLN A 430 18.96 11.26 -15.55
CA GLN A 430 17.64 10.77 -15.18
C GLN A 430 17.38 10.99 -13.69
N ARG A 431 18.35 10.68 -12.81
CA ARG A 431 18.23 10.88 -11.37
C ARG A 431 17.86 12.32 -11.01
N LYS A 432 18.55 13.31 -11.61
CA LYS A 432 18.25 14.74 -11.43
C LYS A 432 16.83 15.10 -11.92
N GLN A 433 16.44 14.61 -13.09
CA GLN A 433 15.10 14.86 -13.64
C GLN A 433 14.00 14.23 -12.78
N THR A 434 14.20 13.00 -12.32
CA THR A 434 13.28 12.31 -11.42
C THR A 434 13.18 13.04 -10.09
N GLU A 435 14.28 13.58 -9.56
CA GLU A 435 14.24 14.42 -8.34
C GLU A 435 13.32 15.61 -8.49
N VAL A 436 13.54 16.41 -9.54
CA VAL A 436 12.77 17.60 -9.84
C VAL A 436 11.31 17.23 -10.09
N ARG A 437 11.07 16.15 -10.83
CA ARG A 437 9.71 15.64 -11.07
C ARG A 437 9.03 15.23 -9.78
N MET A 438 9.67 14.44 -8.92
CA MET A 438 9.10 14.02 -7.63
C MET A 438 8.80 15.22 -6.74
N LEU A 439 9.63 16.27 -6.78
CA LEU A 439 9.42 17.49 -6.00
C LEU A 439 8.28 18.36 -6.55
N LEU A 440 8.08 18.41 -7.87
CA LEU A 440 6.95 19.08 -8.51
C LEU A 440 5.63 18.31 -8.35
N ASP A 441 5.70 16.98 -8.47
CA ASP A 441 4.57 16.06 -8.29
C ASP A 441 4.25 15.85 -6.79
N LYS A 442 5.14 16.30 -5.90
CA LYS A 442 4.94 16.26 -4.45
C LYS A 442 3.56 16.82 -4.16
N PHE A 443 2.73 15.98 -3.55
CA PHE A 443 1.40 16.40 -3.18
C PHE A 443 1.51 17.55 -2.18
N LEU A 444 1.25 18.78 -2.66
CA LEU A 444 1.52 20.04 -1.96
C LEU A 444 0.88 20.18 -0.58
N LYS A 445 0.00 19.25 -0.16
CA LYS A 445 -0.58 19.25 1.19
C LYS A 445 -0.68 17.83 1.77
N PRO A 446 -0.27 17.62 3.04
CA PRO A 446 -0.48 16.37 3.79
C PRO A 446 -1.98 16.04 3.95
N SER A 447 -2.86 17.02 3.69
CA SER A 447 -4.33 16.94 3.74
C SER A 447 -4.97 15.88 2.83
N LYS A 448 -4.20 15.10 2.06
CA LYS A 448 -4.71 14.01 1.22
C LYS A 448 -4.35 12.61 1.71
N ILE A 449 -3.55 12.48 2.78
CA ILE A 449 -3.38 11.20 3.48
C ILE A 449 -4.64 10.99 4.33
N ASP A 450 -5.73 10.66 3.67
CA ASP A 450 -7.03 10.45 4.29
C ASP A 450 -7.30 8.96 4.42
N PHE A 451 -7.62 8.55 5.64
CA PHE A 451 -8.09 7.21 5.90
C PHE A 451 -9.54 7.07 5.46
N THR A 452 -9.76 6.43 4.31
CA THR A 452 -11.10 6.08 3.83
C THR A 452 -11.32 4.57 3.99
N PRO A 453 -12.11 4.11 5.00
CA PRO A 453 -12.40 2.69 5.14
C PRO A 453 -13.29 2.24 3.97
N ARG A 454 -12.77 1.37 3.10
CA ARG A 454 -13.54 0.81 1.95
C ARG A 454 -14.79 0.06 2.42
N HIS A 455 -14.68 -0.66 3.53
CA HIS A 455 -15.83 -1.20 4.24
C HIS A 455 -15.94 -0.51 5.60
N LYS A 456 -17.02 0.24 5.82
CA LYS A 456 -17.39 0.65 7.18
C LYS A 456 -17.64 -0.63 7.97
N MET A 457 -16.72 -1.01 8.84
CA MET A 457 -17.08 -1.92 9.93
C MET A 457 -18.28 -1.29 10.63
N LYS A 458 -19.36 -2.05 10.82
CA LYS A 458 -20.39 -1.71 11.81
C LYS A 458 -19.79 -1.89 13.21
N GLY A 459 -18.73 -1.13 13.50
CA GLY A 459 -18.08 -1.03 14.80
C GLY A 459 -18.52 0.29 15.41
N GLY A 460 -19.48 0.24 16.32
CA GLY A 460 -20.05 1.41 16.95
C GLY A 460 -19.02 2.15 17.80
N SER A 461 -18.54 3.29 17.32
CA SER A 461 -17.96 4.30 18.19
C SER A 461 -19.07 4.94 19.04
N LYS A 462 -18.78 5.27 20.30
CA LYS A 462 -19.76 5.87 21.23
C LYS A 462 -20.38 7.18 20.68
N ALA A 463 -19.68 7.91 19.82
CA ALA A 463 -20.17 9.14 19.20
C ALA A 463 -21.32 8.90 18.19
N GLY A 464 -21.23 7.85 17.36
CA GLY A 464 -22.30 7.52 16.39
C GLY A 464 -23.61 7.11 17.07
N LYS A 465 -23.53 6.45 18.23
CA LYS A 465 -24.70 6.15 19.08
C LYS A 465 -25.33 7.40 19.67
N VAL A 466 -24.55 8.43 20.01
CA VAL A 466 -25.05 9.70 20.56
C VAL A 466 -25.76 10.51 19.48
N GLU A 467 -25.21 10.57 18.27
CA GLU A 467 -25.82 11.32 17.17
C GLU A 467 -27.06 10.62 16.58
N GLN A 468 -27.05 9.28 16.49
CA GLN A 468 -28.25 8.50 16.15
C GLN A 468 -29.33 8.61 17.22
N ARG A 469 -28.98 8.67 18.52
CA ARG A 469 -29.94 8.97 19.59
C ARG A 469 -30.52 10.38 19.44
N LYS A 470 -29.70 11.40 19.17
CA LYS A 470 -30.17 12.77 18.95
C LYS A 470 -31.10 12.88 17.73
N LYS A 471 -30.74 12.25 16.61
CA LYS A 471 -31.59 12.20 15.40
C LYS A 471 -32.88 11.40 15.63
N GLY A 472 -32.81 10.27 16.34
CA GLY A 472 -33.98 9.47 16.69
C GLY A 472 -34.96 10.19 17.60
N VAL A 473 -34.46 10.95 18.60
CA VAL A 473 -35.30 11.79 19.47
C VAL A 473 -35.94 12.93 18.68
N GLN A 474 -35.19 13.62 17.81
CA GLN A 474 -35.77 14.65 16.93
C GLN A 474 -36.82 14.09 15.96
N GLU A 475 -36.59 12.91 15.38
CA GLU A 475 -37.56 12.27 14.49
C GLU A 475 -38.82 11.81 15.23
N GLN A 476 -38.70 11.38 16.49
CA GLN A 476 -39.86 11.10 17.36
C GLN A 476 -40.67 12.36 17.67
N HIS A 477 -40.00 13.48 17.98
CA HIS A 477 -40.69 14.77 18.19
C HIS A 477 -41.40 15.24 16.92
N LEU A 478 -40.77 15.12 15.74
CA LEU A 478 -41.38 15.47 14.47
C LEU A 478 -42.59 14.57 14.15
N ARG A 479 -42.48 13.25 14.38
CA ARG A 479 -43.59 12.30 14.18
C ARG A 479 -44.72 12.46 15.20
N ALA A 480 -44.43 12.96 16.41
CA ALA A 480 -45.45 13.33 17.38
C ALA A 480 -46.20 14.58 16.91
N ALA A 481 -45.47 15.65 16.55
CA ALA A 481 -46.06 16.88 16.03
C ALA A 481 -46.91 16.64 14.77
N VAL A 482 -46.44 15.81 13.82
CA VAL A 482 -47.23 15.45 12.63
C VAL A 482 -48.48 14.65 13.00
N ARG A 483 -48.41 13.73 13.96
CA ARG A 483 -49.60 13.00 14.43
C ARG A 483 -50.63 13.91 15.08
N ASP A 484 -50.17 14.91 15.83
CA ASP A 484 -51.07 15.88 16.46
C ASP A 484 -51.74 16.76 15.41
N ILE A 485 -51.00 17.22 14.40
CA ILE A 485 -51.55 17.99 13.26
C ILE A 485 -52.55 17.15 12.44
N VAL A 486 -52.27 15.87 12.23
CA VAL A 486 -53.20 14.97 11.51
C VAL A 486 -54.47 14.74 12.33
N ARG A 487 -54.35 14.57 13.65
CA ARG A 487 -55.50 14.43 14.56
C ARG A 487 -56.35 15.69 14.60
N THR A 488 -55.75 16.88 14.63
CA THR A 488 -56.50 18.15 14.59
C THR A 488 -57.21 18.30 13.25
N LYS A 489 -56.52 18.08 12.12
CA LYS A 489 -57.15 18.13 10.78
C LYS A 489 -58.25 17.09 10.59
N GLN A 490 -58.11 15.89 11.15
CA GLN A 490 -59.16 14.87 11.09
C GLN A 490 -60.38 15.25 11.95
N LYS A 491 -60.16 15.88 13.11
CA LYS A 491 -61.24 16.43 13.94
C LYS A 491 -61.95 17.59 13.23
N GLU A 492 -61.20 18.53 12.66
CA GLU A 492 -61.73 19.64 11.85
C GLU A 492 -62.48 19.14 10.62
N GLY A 493 -61.93 18.15 9.90
CA GLY A 493 -62.59 17.55 8.74
C GLY A 493 -63.86 16.78 9.10
N ARG A 494 -63.90 16.12 10.27
CA ARG A 494 -65.12 15.47 10.79
C ARG A 494 -66.17 16.49 11.21
N LEU A 495 -65.78 17.59 11.86
CA LEU A 495 -66.69 18.70 12.20
C LEU A 495 -67.22 19.39 10.94
N ASN A 496 -66.36 19.66 9.95
CA ASN A 496 -66.78 20.32 8.72
C ASN A 496 -67.69 19.42 7.87
N LYS A 497 -67.43 18.10 7.83
CA LYS A 497 -68.35 17.16 7.19
C LYS A 497 -69.66 17.05 7.96
N SER A 498 -69.66 16.98 9.29
CA SER A 498 -70.91 16.94 10.05
C SER A 498 -71.74 18.23 9.87
N ASN A 499 -71.07 19.37 9.72
CA ASN A 499 -71.73 20.65 9.51
C ASN A 499 -72.20 20.83 8.06
N SER A 500 -71.44 20.39 7.06
CA SER A 500 -71.85 20.54 5.66
C SER A 500 -72.97 19.56 5.28
N TRP A 501 -72.93 18.33 5.78
CA TRP A 501 -74.01 17.35 5.56
C TRP A 501 -75.32 17.77 6.23
N ARG A 502 -75.26 18.50 7.36
CA ARG A 502 -76.45 19.11 7.95
C ARG A 502 -76.94 20.35 7.20
N ALA A 503 -76.05 21.13 6.57
CA ALA A 503 -76.47 22.27 5.74
C ALA A 503 -77.01 21.87 4.36
N GLY A 504 -76.66 20.67 3.89
CA GLY A 504 -77.09 20.09 2.61
C GLY A 504 -78.33 19.21 2.69
N LEU A 505 -79.24 19.45 3.64
CA LEU A 505 -80.62 18.95 3.58
C LEU A 505 -81.35 19.65 2.43
N PRO A 506 -81.83 18.94 1.38
CA PRO A 506 -82.66 19.52 0.34
C PRO A 506 -84.03 18.85 0.36
N GLU A 507 -84.87 19.16 1.35
CA GLU A 507 -86.24 18.67 1.43
C GLU A 507 -87.03 19.80 2.09
N GLY A 508 -87.67 20.69 1.34
CA GLY A 508 -88.85 20.32 0.59
C GLY A 508 -90.05 20.38 1.54
N VAL A 509 -90.76 21.51 1.49
CA VAL A 509 -92.20 21.64 1.81
C VAL A 509 -92.58 21.87 3.29
N SER A 510 -92.89 23.13 3.63
CA SER A 510 -94.30 23.52 3.82
C SER A 510 -94.50 24.94 3.27
N SER A 511 -95.12 25.16 2.10
CA SER A 511 -96.50 24.83 1.67
C SER A 511 -97.62 25.58 2.36
N LEU A 512 -97.39 26.79 2.84
CA LEU A 512 -98.49 27.65 3.31
C LEU A 512 -98.40 29.06 2.71
N GLN A 513 -97.23 29.42 2.22
CA GLN A 513 -96.74 30.75 2.49
C GLN A 513 -96.04 31.40 1.30
N ARG A 514 -96.20 31.03 0.01
CA ARG A 514 -97.24 30.27 -0.74
C ARG A 514 -98.70 30.75 -0.65
N LEU A 515 -99.00 31.85 0.06
CA LEU A 515 -100.24 32.62 -0.12
C LEU A 515 -99.98 34.10 0.15
N LYS A 516 -100.21 34.91 -0.88
CA LYS A 516 -100.34 36.39 -0.91
C LYS A 516 -99.06 37.21 -1.08
N LYS A 517 -99.21 38.24 -1.91
CA LYS A 517 -98.35 39.43 -2.12
C LYS A 517 -97.15 39.26 -3.04
N LYS A 518 -97.43 39.25 -4.34
CA LYS A 518 -97.20 40.44 -5.19
C LYS A 518 -97.84 40.19 -6.57
N SER A 519 -99.16 40.28 -6.59
CA SER A 519 -99.96 40.53 -7.78
C SER A 519 -100.48 41.96 -7.65
N ALA A 520 -99.76 42.90 -8.26
CA ALA A 520 -100.21 44.18 -8.80
C ALA A 520 -99.06 44.70 -9.68
#